data_AF-A0A0F9ILP2-F1
#
_entry.id   AF-A0A0F9ILP2-F1
#
_cell.length_a   1.000
_cell.length_b   1.000
_cell.length_c   1.000
_cell.angle_alpha   90.00
_cell.angle_beta   90.00
_cell.angle_gamma   90.00
#
_symmetry.space_group_name_H-M   'P 1'
#
loop_
_entity.id
_entity.type
_entity.pdbx_description
1 polymer ?
#
loop_
_entity_poly.entity_id
_entity_poly.type
_entity_poly.pdbx_seq_one_letter_code
_entity_poly.pdbx_strand_id
1 'polypeptide(L)'
;MPKKDYLSREEYNAWMRNRHARKTREGRAWALELLGNACAYCGTAEVLEFDHVDPDTKSFNIGSHVGRYSKEKLIKELSKCQLLCEECHKDKTGRAEHGTRAKYVGGCRCEACTEANTRYYRERRQAAEAQGVYAPD
;
A
#
# COMPACT_ATOMS: atom_id res chain seq x y z
N MET A 1 -6.90 -25.80 10.00
CA MET A 1 -7.77 -24.64 10.35
C MET A 1 -8.74 -25.11 11.40
N PRO A 2 -8.84 -24.47 12.57
CA PRO A 2 -9.88 -24.83 13.53
C PRO A 2 -11.24 -24.56 12.87
N LYS A 3 -12.15 -25.53 12.96
CA LYS A 3 -13.52 -25.33 12.47
C LYS A 3 -14.25 -24.42 13.46
N LYS A 4 -15.10 -23.53 12.95
CA LYS A 4 -15.71 -22.40 13.69
C LYS A 4 -16.60 -22.85 14.86
N ASP A 5 -17.11 -24.08 14.79
CA ASP A 5 -17.97 -24.76 15.75
C ASP A 5 -17.23 -25.31 16.99
N TYR A 6 -15.90 -25.38 16.98
CA TYR A 6 -15.10 -25.92 18.10
C TYR A 6 -14.49 -24.83 18.99
N LEU A 7 -14.69 -23.56 18.66
CA LEU A 7 -14.15 -22.42 19.40
C LEU A 7 -15.27 -21.43 19.69
N SER A 8 -15.20 -20.78 20.85
CA SER A 8 -16.02 -19.60 21.10
C SER A 8 -15.73 -18.52 20.05
N ARG A 9 -16.68 -17.59 19.89
CA ARG A 9 -16.51 -16.42 19.00
C ARG A 9 -15.24 -15.63 19.33
N GLU A 10 -14.92 -15.49 20.62
CA GLU A 10 -13.74 -14.79 21.09
C GLU A 10 -12.45 -15.52 20.70
N GLU A 11 -12.36 -16.82 20.97
CA GLU A 11 -11.21 -17.65 20.62
C GLU A 11 -10.98 -17.70 19.09
N TYR A 12 -12.06 -17.84 18.31
CA TYR A 12 -11.97 -17.79 16.84
C TYR A 12 -11.44 -16.43 16.36
N ASN A 13 -11.93 -15.33 16.92
CA ASN A 13 -11.47 -13.99 16.57
C ASN A 13 -10.00 -13.77 16.97
N ALA A 14 -9.59 -14.25 18.15
CA ALA A 14 -8.20 -14.21 18.60
C ALA A 14 -7.29 -15.02 17.68
N TRP A 15 -7.70 -16.24 17.31
CA TRP A 15 -6.99 -17.08 16.35
C TRP A 15 -6.84 -16.39 14.99
N MET A 16 -7.91 -15.78 14.46
CA MET A 16 -7.88 -15.01 13.21
C MET A 16 -6.89 -13.85 13.30
N ARG A 17 -6.94 -13.04 14.37
CA ARG A 17 -6.00 -11.93 14.59
C ARG A 17 -4.54 -12.41 14.59
N ASN A 18 -4.25 -13.46 15.35
CA ASN A 18 -2.90 -14.02 15.46
C ASN A 18 -2.41 -14.58 14.13
N ARG A 19 -3.27 -15.30 13.40
CA ARG A 19 -2.96 -15.81 12.06
C ARG A 19 -2.65 -14.66 11.09
N HIS A 20 -3.47 -13.62 11.07
CA HIS A 20 -3.25 -12.45 10.22
C HIS A 20 -1.97 -11.71 10.59
N ALA A 21 -1.71 -11.47 11.89
CA ALA A 21 -0.49 -10.84 12.37
C ALA A 21 0.75 -11.62 11.93
N ARG A 22 0.74 -12.95 12.09
CA ARG A 22 1.84 -13.82 11.64
C ARG A 22 2.05 -13.71 10.13
N LYS A 23 0.99 -13.82 9.32
CA LYS A 23 1.08 -13.72 7.86
C LYS A 23 1.59 -12.35 7.39
N THR A 24 1.18 -11.28 8.06
CA THR A 24 1.69 -9.94 7.77
C THR A 24 3.18 -9.83 8.11
N ARG A 25 3.64 -10.36 9.24
CA ARG A 25 5.07 -10.36 9.62
C ARG A 25 5.91 -11.16 8.63
N GLU A 26 5.52 -12.40 8.34
CA GLU A 26 6.20 -13.27 7.36
C GLU A 26 6.23 -12.64 5.97
N GLY A 27 5.09 -12.11 5.52
CA GLY A 27 4.97 -11.43 4.23
C GLY A 27 5.86 -10.20 4.15
N ARG A 28 5.87 -9.37 5.19
CA ARG A 28 6.71 -8.17 5.26
C ARG A 28 8.20 -8.53 5.21
N ALA A 29 8.65 -9.49 6.02
CA ALA A 29 10.05 -9.91 6.02
C ALA A 29 10.51 -10.39 4.63
N TRP A 30 9.72 -11.25 3.99
CA TRP A 30 9.97 -11.70 2.62
C TRP A 30 10.02 -10.54 1.60
N ALA A 31 9.11 -9.57 1.71
CA ALA A 31 9.07 -8.44 0.79
C ALA A 31 10.24 -7.47 1.00
N LEU A 32 10.73 -7.32 2.23
CA LEU A 32 11.93 -6.55 2.53
C LEU A 32 13.17 -7.22 1.91
N GLU A 33 13.31 -8.53 2.11
CA GLU A 33 14.40 -9.33 1.54
C GLU A 33 14.41 -9.25 0.01
N LEU A 34 13.25 -9.39 -0.63
CA LEU A 34 13.11 -9.31 -2.09
C LEU A 34 13.57 -7.95 -2.66
N LEU A 35 13.42 -6.87 -1.89
CA LEU A 35 13.82 -5.51 -2.29
C LEU A 35 15.21 -5.10 -1.77
N GLY A 36 15.99 -6.05 -1.24
CA GLY A 36 17.39 -5.82 -0.85
C GLY A 36 17.61 -5.33 0.58
N ASN A 37 16.55 -5.22 1.39
CA ASN A 37 16.60 -4.92 2.83
C ASN A 37 17.41 -3.67 3.21
N ALA A 38 17.45 -2.67 2.33
CA ALA A 38 18.16 -1.41 2.53
C ALA A 38 17.42 -0.26 1.83
N CYS A 39 17.55 0.95 2.36
CA CYS A 39 17.03 2.16 1.75
C CYS A 39 17.72 2.38 0.40
N ALA A 40 16.93 2.59 -0.66
CA ALA A 40 17.43 2.80 -2.02
C ALA A 40 18.27 4.08 -2.16
N TYR A 41 18.13 5.05 -1.24
CA TYR A 41 18.78 6.36 -1.35
C TYR A 41 20.01 6.48 -0.44
N CYS A 42 19.91 6.05 0.82
CA CYS A 42 21.00 6.20 1.79
C CYS A 42 21.61 4.88 2.28
N GLY A 43 21.06 3.73 1.88
CA GLY A 43 21.59 2.41 2.22
C GLY A 43 21.32 1.91 3.65
N THR A 44 20.66 2.70 4.52
CA THR A 44 20.31 2.23 5.87
C THR A 44 19.37 1.03 5.82
N ALA A 45 19.53 0.08 6.75
CA ALA A 45 18.61 -1.05 6.92
C ALA A 45 17.53 -0.76 7.99
N GLU A 46 17.58 0.42 8.62
CA GLU A 46 16.70 0.77 9.73
C GLU A 46 15.39 1.40 9.23
N VAL A 47 14.28 1.03 9.88
CA VAL A 47 12.95 1.64 9.71
C VAL A 47 12.55 1.81 8.24
N LEU A 48 12.55 0.70 7.50
CA LEU A 48 12.22 0.70 6.07
C LEU A 48 10.71 0.71 5.80
N GLU A 49 10.30 1.53 4.85
CA GLU A 49 8.94 1.64 4.34
C GLU A 49 8.90 1.23 2.86
N PHE A 50 7.79 0.60 2.46
CA PHE A 50 7.53 0.30 1.06
C PHE A 50 7.03 1.57 0.39
N ASP A 51 7.85 2.13 -0.48
CA ASP A 51 7.50 3.29 -1.30
C ASP A 51 7.27 2.83 -2.74
N HIS A 52 6.24 3.37 -3.38
CA HIS A 52 6.03 3.19 -4.82
C HIS A 52 6.87 4.22 -5.55
N VAL A 53 7.73 3.78 -6.48
CA VAL A 53 8.58 4.67 -7.27
C VAL A 53 7.71 5.73 -7.96
N ASP A 54 6.68 5.25 -8.68
CA ASP A 54 5.57 6.05 -9.19
C ASP A 54 4.26 5.69 -8.46
N PRO A 55 3.72 6.59 -7.60
CA PRO A 55 2.47 6.38 -6.88
C PRO A 55 1.23 6.16 -7.74
N ASP A 56 1.22 6.58 -9.00
CA ASP A 56 0.06 6.47 -9.90
C ASP A 56 0.01 5.11 -10.60
N THR A 57 1.14 4.38 -10.62
CA THR A 57 1.20 3.01 -11.19
C THR A 57 0.77 1.92 -10.21
N LYS A 58 0.58 2.27 -8.93
CA LYS A 58 0.26 1.31 -7.87
C LYS A 58 -1.12 0.73 -8.05
N SER A 59 -1.23 -0.59 -7.89
CA SER A 59 -2.52 -1.27 -7.86
C SER A 59 -3.05 -1.41 -6.44
N PHE A 60 -2.17 -1.48 -5.43
CA PHE A 60 -2.57 -1.58 -4.02
C PHE A 60 -1.42 -1.22 -3.07
N ASN A 61 -1.73 -0.89 -1.81
CA ASN A 61 -0.71 -0.70 -0.78
C ASN A 61 -0.13 -2.05 -0.33
N ILE A 62 1.19 -2.25 -0.47
CA ILE A 62 1.90 -3.47 -0.06
C ILE A 62 1.69 -3.77 1.42
N GLY A 63 1.91 -2.79 2.31
CA GLY A 63 1.84 -2.98 3.76
C GLY A 63 0.52 -3.58 4.24
N SER A 64 -0.60 -3.16 3.64
CA SER A 64 -1.94 -3.66 3.98
C SER A 64 -2.30 -5.01 3.35
N HIS A 65 -1.56 -5.48 2.34
CA HIS A 65 -1.92 -6.67 1.55
C HIS A 65 -0.87 -7.79 1.56
N VAL A 66 0.31 -7.56 2.13
CA VAL A 66 1.43 -8.51 2.10
C VAL A 66 1.11 -9.87 2.75
N GLY A 67 0.21 -9.89 3.73
CA GLY A 67 -0.27 -11.13 4.37
C GLY A 67 -1.57 -11.70 3.78
N ARG A 68 -2.12 -11.09 2.73
CA ARG A 68 -3.45 -11.40 2.18
C ARG A 68 -3.41 -11.85 0.72
N TYR A 69 -2.52 -11.30 -0.09
CA TYR A 69 -2.42 -11.60 -1.52
C TYR A 69 -1.43 -12.72 -1.81
N SER A 70 -1.60 -13.35 -2.99
CA SER A 70 -0.68 -14.37 -3.48
C SER A 70 0.69 -13.77 -3.79
N LYS A 71 1.73 -14.61 -3.80
CA LYS A 71 3.11 -14.17 -4.05
C LYS A 71 3.24 -13.55 -5.44
N GLU A 72 2.57 -14.11 -6.45
CA GLU A 72 2.61 -13.62 -7.83
C GLU A 72 2.03 -12.20 -7.92
N LYS A 73 0.90 -11.93 -7.24
CA LYS A 73 0.30 -10.60 -7.20
C LYS A 73 1.18 -9.61 -6.44
N LEU A 74 1.81 -10.05 -5.35
CA LEU A 74 2.74 -9.23 -4.58
C LEU A 74 4.01 -8.90 -5.37
N ILE A 75 4.60 -9.86 -6.08
CA ILE A 75 5.81 -9.65 -6.91
C ILE A 75 5.54 -8.59 -7.99
N LYS A 76 4.40 -8.68 -8.68
CA LYS A 76 4.01 -7.67 -9.68
C LYS A 76 3.95 -6.26 -9.11
N GLU A 77 3.43 -6.11 -7.90
CA GLU A 77 3.36 -4.80 -7.26
C GLU A 77 4.71 -4.37 -6.67
N LEU A 78 5.45 -5.28 -6.04
CA LEU A 78 6.79 -5.03 -5.48
C LEU A 78 7.78 -4.61 -6.56
N SER A 79 7.63 -5.07 -7.80
CA SER A 79 8.47 -4.62 -8.93
C SER A 79 8.37 -3.11 -9.24
N LYS A 80 7.32 -2.45 -8.73
CA LYS A 80 7.10 -1.00 -8.84
C LYS A 80 7.51 -0.26 -7.56
N CYS A 81 8.00 -0.98 -6.56
CA CYS A 81 8.34 -0.45 -5.26
C CYS A 81 9.85 -0.35 -5.07
N GLN A 82 10.22 0.53 -4.15
CA GLN A 82 11.55 0.63 -3.55
C GLN A 82 11.39 0.63 -2.03
N LEU A 83 12.48 0.37 -1.32
CA LEU A 83 12.54 0.57 0.13
C LEU A 83 13.16 1.94 0.41
N LEU A 84 12.53 2.71 1.28
CA LEU A 84 13.07 3.97 1.78
C LEU A 84 13.00 3.97 3.30
N CYS A 85 13.98 4.57 3.96
CA CYS A 85 13.81 4.93 5.36
C CYS A 85 12.81 6.08 5.50
N GLU A 86 12.30 6.28 6.70
CA GLU A 86 11.32 7.34 7.00
C GLU A 86 11.74 8.73 6.49
N GLU A 87 13.01 9.10 6.67
CA GLU A 87 13.54 10.41 6.25
C GLU A 87 13.57 10.56 4.73
N CYS A 88 14.14 9.58 4.01
CA CYS A 88 14.20 9.59 2.56
C CYS A 88 12.79 9.52 1.93
N HIS A 89 11.86 8.79 2.56
CA HIS A 89 10.48 8.71 2.09
C HIS A 89 9.73 10.04 2.26
N LYS A 90 9.91 10.71 3.42
CA LYS A 90 9.39 12.06 3.67
C LYS A 90 9.98 13.07 2.69
N ASP A 91 11.29 13.02 2.45
CA ASP A 91 11.98 13.89 1.50
C ASP A 91 11.48 13.69 0.07
N LYS A 92 11.35 12.44 -0.40
CA LYS A 92 10.75 12.12 -1.72
C LYS A 92 9.33 12.69 -1.84
N THR A 93 8.50 12.51 -0.82
CA THR A 93 7.13 13.06 -0.80
C THR A 93 7.13 14.60 -0.76
N GLY A 94 8.08 15.19 -0.04
CA GLY A 94 8.30 16.64 0.05
C GLY A 94 8.74 17.26 -1.27
N ARG A 95 9.54 16.55 -2.07
CA ARG A 95 10.03 17.01 -3.37
C ARG A 95 9.07 16.73 -4.53
N ALA A 96 8.03 15.92 -4.31
CA ALA A 96 7.03 15.66 -5.33
C ALA A 96 6.39 16.96 -5.84
N GLU A 97 6.19 17.03 -7.15
CA GLU A 97 5.61 18.19 -7.82
C GLU A 97 4.18 18.46 -7.33
N HIS A 98 3.84 19.75 -7.25
CA HIS A 98 2.45 20.18 -7.04
C HIS A 98 1.58 19.80 -8.25
N GLY A 99 0.27 19.70 -8.04
CA GLY A 99 -0.63 19.21 -9.10
C GLY A 99 -0.71 17.69 -9.20
N THR A 100 -0.11 16.96 -8.24
CA THR A 100 -0.16 15.51 -8.16
C THR A 100 -1.02 15.05 -6.97
N ARG A 101 -1.64 13.87 -7.10
CA ARG A 101 -2.36 13.24 -5.98
C ARG A 101 -1.42 12.89 -4.84
N ALA A 102 -0.19 12.49 -5.14
CA ALA A 102 0.83 12.17 -4.14
C ALA A 102 1.08 13.37 -3.21
N LYS A 103 1.25 14.57 -3.78
CA LYS A 103 1.46 15.79 -3.00
C LYS A 103 0.24 16.19 -2.16
N TYR A 104 -0.97 15.98 -2.67
CA TYR A 104 -2.20 16.15 -1.89
C TYR A 104 -2.24 15.19 -0.69
N VAL A 105 -2.00 13.89 -0.90
CA VAL A 105 -1.98 12.90 0.19
C VAL A 105 -0.88 13.23 1.20
N GLY A 106 0.26 13.74 0.74
CA GLY A 106 1.36 14.26 1.57
C GLY A 106 1.05 15.54 2.35
N GLY A 107 -0.17 16.10 2.24
CA GLY A 107 -0.64 17.22 3.07
C GLY A 107 -0.80 18.55 2.35
N CYS A 108 -0.38 18.68 1.08
CA CYS A 108 -0.58 19.92 0.34
C CYS A 108 -2.07 20.16 0.02
N ARG A 109 -2.52 21.41 0.10
CA ARG A 109 -3.91 21.82 -0.16
C ARG A 109 -4.01 22.97 -1.16
N CYS A 110 -2.99 23.21 -1.98
CA CYS A 110 -3.11 24.17 -3.07
C CYS A 110 -4.15 23.71 -4.10
N GLU A 111 -4.60 24.65 -4.94
CA GLU A 111 -5.59 24.42 -5.98
C GLU A 111 -5.23 23.22 -6.88
N ALA A 112 -4.05 23.25 -7.51
CA ALA A 112 -3.60 22.19 -8.40
C ALA A 112 -3.59 20.79 -7.74
N CYS A 113 -3.14 20.68 -6.48
CA CYS A 113 -3.13 19.40 -5.75
C CYS A 113 -4.56 18.92 -5.41
N THR A 114 -5.44 19.84 -5.05
CA THR A 114 -6.85 19.56 -4.76
C THR A 114 -7.59 19.10 -6.01
N GLU A 115 -7.35 19.75 -7.15
CA GLU A 115 -7.86 19.36 -8.46
C GLU A 115 -7.35 17.98 -8.87
N ALA A 116 -6.07 17.68 -8.67
CA ALA A 116 -5.50 16.38 -8.98
C ALA A 116 -6.16 15.25 -8.19
N ASN A 117 -6.39 15.46 -6.87
CA ASN A 117 -7.11 14.50 -6.06
C ASN A 117 -8.58 14.35 -6.48
N THR A 118 -9.23 15.46 -6.85
CA THR A 118 -10.61 15.46 -7.36
C THR A 118 -10.72 14.68 -8.68
N ARG A 119 -9.81 14.94 -9.62
CA ARG A 119 -9.70 14.24 -10.90
C ARG A 119 -9.56 12.73 -10.71
N TYR A 120 -8.67 12.30 -9.82
CA TYR A 120 -8.51 10.88 -9.50
C TYR A 120 -9.82 10.20 -9.08
N TYR A 121 -10.60 10.80 -8.17
CA TYR A 121 -11.87 10.20 -7.74
C TYR A 121 -12.93 10.21 -8.85
N ARG A 122 -12.93 11.23 -9.71
CA ARG A 122 -13.81 11.33 -10.88
C ARG A 122 -13.49 10.22 -11.89
N GLU A 123 -12.25 10.09 -12.31
CA GLU A 123 -11.79 9.07 -13.25
C GLU A 123 -12.07 7.67 -12.73
N ARG A 124 -11.79 7.42 -11.44
CA ARG A 124 -12.07 6.12 -10.82
C ARG A 124 -13.56 5.78 -10.82
N ARG A 125 -14.43 6.77 -10.62
CA ARG A 125 -15.89 6.58 -10.70
C ARG A 125 -16.32 6.26 -12.13
N GLN A 126 -15.85 7.04 -13.10
CA GLN A 126 -16.13 6.80 -14.53
C GLN A 126 -15.66 5.42 -14.97
N ALA A 127 -14.49 4.98 -14.53
CA ALA A 127 -14.00 3.63 -14.80
C ALA A 127 -14.89 2.54 -14.17
N ALA A 128 -15.39 2.76 -12.94
CA ALA A 128 -16.31 1.83 -12.28
C ALA A 128 -17.68 1.79 -12.96
N GLU A 129 -18.20 2.93 -13.43
CA GLU A 129 -19.42 3.04 -14.23
C GLU A 129 -19.26 2.29 -15.57
N ALA A 130 -18.16 2.53 -16.29
CA ALA A 130 -17.87 1.86 -17.55
C ALA A 130 -17.70 0.33 -17.40
N GLN A 131 -17.27 -0.13 -16.23
CA GLN A 131 -17.17 -1.56 -15.90
C GLN A 131 -18.47 -2.14 -15.33
N GLY A 132 -19.53 -1.34 -15.17
CA GLY A 132 -20.81 -1.79 -14.60
C GLY A 132 -20.76 -2.14 -13.11
N VAL A 133 -19.71 -1.72 -12.40
CA VAL A 133 -19.51 -2.01 -10.96
C VAL A 133 -20.13 -0.92 -10.08
N TYR A 134 -20.47 0.23 -10.66
CA TYR A 134 -21.15 1.33 -9.99
C TYR A 134 -22.48 1.64 -10.69
N ALA A 135 -23.57 1.45 -9.97
CA ALA A 135 -24.88 1.99 -10.33
C ALA A 135 -25.13 3.18 -9.39
N PRO A 136 -25.10 4.43 -9.88
CA PRO A 136 -25.60 5.54 -9.08
C PRO A 136 -27.11 5.33 -8.86
N ASP A 137 -27.55 5.50 -7.61
CA ASP A 137 -28.98 5.48 -7.23
C ASP A 137 -29.78 6.61 -7.91
#